data_AF-A0A7I9ZZ88-F1
#
_entry.id   AF-A0A7I9ZZ88-F1
#
_cell.length_a   1.000
_cell.length_b   1.000
_cell.length_c   1.000
_cell.angle_alpha   90.00
_cell.angle_beta   90.00
_cell.angle_gamma   90.00
#
_symmetry.space_group_name_H-M   'P 1'
#
loop_
_entity.id
_entity.type
_entity.pdbx_description
1 polymer ?
#
loop_
_entity_poly.entity_id
_entity_poly.type
_entity_poly.pdbx_seq_one_letter_code
_entity_poly.pdbx_strand_id
1 'polypeptide(L)'
;MGDKNSFVLYMDLLSVLDELDDEETAMLFRAIRAYNQLESENEAIRTKAAEDLEAMTANKTVRIAFAPIRKRLEADNKRYAETVQLNKANGKLGGAPKGNQNARKKKKNTETEETSQNNPNNRAVDFSTETTEGLKKQAKTTENNIDMICNDMI
;
A
#
# COMPACT_ATOMS: atom_id res chain seq x y z
N MET A 1 8.30 -9.32 -10.23
CA MET A 1 7.36 -8.54 -9.38
C MET A 1 8.22 -7.45 -8.77
N GLY A 2 7.75 -6.23 -8.51
CA GLY A 2 8.62 -5.28 -7.82
C GLY A 2 8.84 -5.74 -6.39
N ASP A 3 10.08 -5.76 -5.91
CA ASP A 3 10.38 -6.07 -4.52
C ASP A 3 9.70 -5.05 -3.59
N LYS A 4 9.31 -5.49 -2.38
CA LYS A 4 8.81 -4.59 -1.34
C LYS A 4 9.98 -3.72 -0.85
N ASN A 5 9.91 -2.43 -1.12
CA ASN A 5 10.99 -1.47 -0.77
C ASN A 5 10.81 -0.83 0.61
N SER A 6 9.64 -0.96 1.23
CA SER A 6 9.32 -0.36 2.52
C SER A 6 8.26 -1.16 3.27
N PHE A 7 8.21 -0.98 4.58
CA PHE A 7 7.14 -1.45 5.46
C PHE A 7 6.68 -0.29 6.34
N VAL A 8 5.50 -0.42 6.92
CA VAL A 8 4.91 0.59 7.82
C VAL A 8 4.94 0.05 9.24
N LEU A 9 5.40 0.87 10.17
CA LEU A 9 5.28 0.63 11.60
C LEU A 9 4.27 1.64 12.18
N TYR A 10 3.31 1.13 12.96
CA TYR A 10 2.23 1.95 13.50
C TYR A 10 2.58 2.45 14.89
N MET A 11 2.12 3.67 15.21
CA MET A 11 2.49 4.38 16.44
C MET A 11 2.01 3.65 17.71
N ASP A 12 0.88 2.96 17.64
CA ASP A 12 0.34 2.14 18.73
C ASP A 12 1.30 1.01 19.14
N LEU A 13 2.04 0.46 18.17
CA LEU A 13 3.04 -0.58 18.41
C LEU A 13 4.35 -0.06 19.00
N LEU A 14 4.59 1.26 18.96
CA LEU A 14 5.85 1.86 19.45
C LEU A 14 5.91 1.95 20.98
N SER A 15 4.77 1.86 21.66
CA SER A 15 4.71 1.83 23.13
C SER A 15 5.56 0.70 23.74
N VAL A 16 5.84 -0.36 22.98
CA VAL A 16 6.73 -1.44 23.42
C VAL A 16 8.17 -0.98 23.62
N LEU A 17 8.60 0.10 22.96
CA LEU A 17 9.97 0.59 23.03
C LEU A 17 10.31 1.21 24.39
N ASP A 18 9.30 1.73 25.10
CA ASP A 18 9.50 2.33 26.43
C ASP A 18 9.84 1.27 27.49
N GLU A 19 9.54 -0.01 27.21
CA GLU A 19 9.75 -1.15 28.12
C GLU A 19 11.03 -1.94 27.80
N LEU A 20 11.73 -1.61 26.72
CA LEU A 20 12.93 -2.32 26.26
C LEU A 20 14.18 -1.48 26.56
N ASP A 21 15.28 -2.15 26.88
CA ASP A 21 16.58 -1.48 26.88
C ASP A 21 17.10 -1.24 25.44
N ASP A 22 18.22 -0.51 25.31
CA ASP A 22 18.80 -0.18 24.01
C ASP A 22 19.25 -1.43 23.22
N GLU A 23 19.70 -2.48 23.91
CA GLU A 23 20.14 -3.73 23.29
C GLU A 23 18.93 -4.50 22.74
N GLU A 24 17.90 -4.66 23.55
CA GLU A 24 16.64 -5.31 23.18
C GLU A 24 15.91 -4.53 22.07
N THR A 25 15.94 -3.21 22.12
CA THR A 25 15.42 -2.33 21.07
C THR A 25 16.15 -2.57 19.74
N ALA A 26 17.49 -2.62 19.78
CA ALA A 26 18.28 -2.94 18.60
C ALA A 26 17.97 -4.36 18.06
N MET A 27 17.82 -5.34 18.95
CA MET A 27 17.42 -6.70 18.58
C MET A 27 16.02 -6.72 17.93
N LEU A 28 15.06 -5.95 18.45
CA LEU A 28 13.72 -5.85 17.90
C LEU A 28 13.74 -5.27 16.47
N PHE A 29 14.45 -4.17 16.24
CA PHE A 29 14.58 -3.60 14.88
C PHE A 29 15.29 -4.54 13.91
N ARG A 30 16.31 -5.28 14.39
CA ARG A 30 16.97 -6.33 13.59
C ARG A 30 16.01 -7.47 13.25
N ALA A 31 15.19 -7.92 14.19
CA ALA A 31 14.15 -8.93 13.96
C ALA A 31 13.11 -8.44 12.93
N ILE A 32 12.65 -7.19 13.04
CA ILE A 32 11.71 -6.58 12.07
C ILE A 32 12.32 -6.55 10.68
N ARG A 33 13.58 -6.11 10.55
CA ARG A 33 14.31 -6.09 9.28
C ARG A 33 14.43 -7.51 8.70
N ALA A 34 14.88 -8.45 9.52
CA ALA A 34 15.09 -9.84 9.12
C ALA A 34 13.77 -10.46 8.63
N TYR A 35 12.68 -10.26 9.36
CA TYR A 35 11.36 -10.74 8.95
C TYR A 35 10.93 -10.23 7.56
N ASN A 36 11.15 -8.95 7.27
CA ASN A 36 10.83 -8.39 5.96
C ASN A 36 11.72 -8.90 4.82
N GLN A 37 12.87 -9.50 5.15
CA GLN A 37 13.83 -10.06 4.18
C GLN A 37 13.61 -11.56 3.91
N LEU A 38 12.71 -12.23 4.64
CA LEU A 38 12.43 -13.67 4.47
C LEU A 38 11.90 -14.03 3.07
N GLU A 39 11.28 -13.08 2.37
CA GLU A 39 10.74 -13.27 1.02
C GLU A 39 11.65 -12.67 -0.08
N SER A 40 12.89 -12.29 0.24
CA SER A 40 13.82 -11.72 -0.75
C SER A 40 14.13 -12.70 -1.89
N GLU A 41 14.26 -12.22 -3.12
CA GLU A 41 14.68 -13.07 -4.26
C GLU A 41 16.13 -13.57 -4.11
N ASN A 42 16.94 -12.93 -3.26
CA ASN A 42 18.33 -13.33 -3.01
C ASN A 42 18.42 -14.37 -1.89
N GLU A 43 18.86 -15.59 -2.23
CA GLU A 43 18.99 -16.71 -1.29
C GLU A 43 19.90 -16.37 -0.09
N ALA A 44 21.05 -15.73 -0.32
CA ALA A 44 21.98 -15.40 0.76
C ALA A 44 21.36 -14.40 1.75
N ILE A 45 20.54 -13.47 1.26
CA ILE A 45 19.79 -12.53 2.12
C ILE A 45 18.74 -13.29 2.92
N ARG A 46 17.99 -14.19 2.28
CA ARG A 46 16.96 -14.99 2.95
C ARG A 46 17.52 -15.89 4.05
N THR A 47 18.59 -16.63 3.77
CA THR A 47 19.22 -17.53 4.76
C THR A 47 19.71 -16.74 5.97
N LYS A 48 20.44 -15.64 5.71
CA LYS A 48 20.90 -14.74 6.78
C LYS A 48 19.73 -14.14 7.57
N ALA A 49 18.65 -13.76 6.90
CA ALA A 49 17.47 -13.23 7.55
C ALA A 49 16.78 -14.25 8.46
N ALA A 50 16.71 -15.51 8.05
CA ALA A 50 16.16 -16.58 8.90
C ALA A 50 17.02 -16.78 10.17
N GLU A 51 18.34 -16.85 10.01
CA GLU A 51 19.29 -16.96 11.13
C GLU A 51 19.21 -15.74 12.07
N ASP A 52 19.26 -14.53 11.52
CA ASP A 52 19.16 -13.29 12.30
C ASP A 52 17.83 -13.23 13.06
N LEU A 53 16.71 -13.60 12.43
CA LEU A 53 15.40 -13.59 13.07
C LEU A 53 15.35 -14.58 14.24
N GLU A 54 15.87 -15.79 14.07
CA GLU A 54 15.96 -16.80 15.13
C GLU A 54 16.84 -16.30 16.29
N ALA A 55 18.03 -15.77 15.98
CA ALA A 55 18.96 -15.26 16.99
C ALA A 55 18.37 -14.09 17.80
N MET A 56 17.72 -13.12 17.14
CA MET A 56 17.10 -11.99 17.85
C MET A 56 15.87 -12.41 18.66
N THR A 57 15.07 -13.35 18.16
CA THR A 57 13.87 -13.83 18.86
C THR A 57 14.14 -14.96 19.86
N ALA A 58 15.40 -15.36 20.05
CA ALA A 58 15.83 -16.20 21.15
C ALA A 58 15.68 -15.47 22.50
N ASN A 59 15.86 -14.13 22.52
CA ASN A 59 15.50 -13.31 23.67
C ASN A 59 13.96 -13.30 23.83
N LYS A 60 13.48 -13.72 25.00
CA LYS A 60 12.05 -13.83 25.31
C LYS A 60 11.34 -12.49 25.28
N THR A 61 11.97 -11.42 25.78
CA THR A 61 11.41 -10.06 25.77
C THR A 61 11.19 -9.59 24.33
N VAL A 62 12.23 -9.69 23.50
CA VAL A 62 12.17 -9.34 22.07
C VAL A 62 11.12 -10.16 21.34
N ARG A 63 11.03 -11.46 21.62
CA ARG A 63 10.03 -12.35 21.01
C ARG A 63 8.59 -11.92 21.35
N ILE A 64 8.34 -11.53 22.60
CA ILE A 64 7.02 -11.05 23.04
C ILE A 64 6.71 -9.71 22.38
N ALA A 65 7.65 -8.77 22.41
CA ALA A 65 7.52 -7.46 21.77
C ALA A 65 7.29 -7.56 20.26
N PHE A 66 7.96 -8.49 19.61
CA PHE A 66 7.86 -8.70 18.16
C PHE A 66 6.54 -9.35 17.74
N ALA A 67 5.89 -10.16 18.58
CA ALA A 67 4.66 -10.87 18.23
C ALA A 67 3.52 -9.99 17.67
N PRO A 68 3.11 -8.88 18.32
CA PRO A 68 2.08 -8.00 17.78
C PRO A 68 2.51 -7.32 16.47
N ILE A 69 3.79 -6.91 16.37
CA ILE A 69 4.36 -6.29 15.18
C ILE A 69 4.33 -7.27 14.01
N ARG A 70 4.77 -8.50 14.23
CA ARG A 70 4.76 -9.59 13.24
C ARG A 70 3.36 -9.82 12.69
N LYS A 71 2.34 -9.92 13.57
CA LYS A 71 0.95 -10.11 13.15
C LYS A 71 0.47 -8.98 12.24
N ARG A 72 0.89 -7.73 12.53
CA ARG A 72 0.54 -6.59 11.69
C ARG A 72 1.27 -6.61 10.34
N LEU A 73 2.56 -6.91 10.34
CA LEU A 73 3.34 -7.06 9.11
C LEU A 73 2.78 -8.15 8.20
N GLU A 74 2.34 -9.28 8.77
CA GLU A 74 1.68 -10.36 8.02
C GLU A 74 0.38 -9.89 7.34
N ALA A 75 -0.48 -9.17 8.08
CA ALA A 75 -1.72 -8.62 7.55
C ALA A 75 -1.46 -7.61 6.42
N ASP A 76 -0.48 -6.72 6.61
CA ASP A 76 -0.11 -5.72 5.61
C ASP A 76 0.52 -6.37 4.36
N ASN A 77 1.35 -7.39 4.55
CA ASN A 77 1.93 -8.19 3.46
C ASN A 77 0.85 -8.88 2.62
N LYS A 78 -0.15 -9.48 3.29
CA LYS A 78 -1.30 -10.11 2.62
C LYS A 78 -2.10 -9.08 1.82
N ARG A 79 -2.47 -7.96 2.44
CA ARG A 79 -3.22 -6.87 1.78
C ARG A 79 -2.46 -6.30 0.59
N TYR A 80 -1.14 -6.14 0.71
CA TYR A 80 -0.28 -5.70 -0.39
C TYR A 80 -0.33 -6.71 -1.55
N ALA A 81 -0.13 -8.00 -1.27
CA ALA A 81 -0.16 -9.04 -2.29
C ALA A 81 -1.49 -9.07 -3.05
N GLU A 82 -2.62 -8.99 -2.34
CA GLU A 82 -3.97 -8.91 -2.93
C GLU A 82 -4.12 -7.67 -3.82
N THR A 83 -3.69 -6.51 -3.33
CA THR A 83 -3.75 -5.24 -4.07
C THR A 83 -2.93 -5.30 -5.36
N VAL A 84 -1.72 -5.88 -5.31
CA VAL A 84 -0.88 -6.03 -6.50
C VAL A 84 -1.52 -6.98 -7.51
N GLN A 85 -2.10 -8.10 -7.06
CA GLN A 85 -2.81 -9.02 -7.95
C GLN A 85 -4.00 -8.34 -8.64
N LEU A 86 -4.80 -7.59 -7.88
CA LEU A 86 -5.95 -6.83 -8.40
C LEU A 86 -5.49 -5.77 -9.41
N ASN A 87 -4.47 -4.99 -9.07
CA ASN A 87 -3.92 -3.98 -9.97
C ASN A 87 -3.31 -4.59 -11.24
N LYS A 88 -2.67 -5.76 -11.12
CA LYS A 88 -2.18 -6.52 -12.29
C LYS A 88 -3.33 -6.99 -13.17
N ALA A 89 -4.44 -7.45 -12.59
CA ALA A 89 -5.64 -7.84 -13.34
C ALA A 89 -6.29 -6.62 -14.03
N ASN A 90 -6.47 -5.52 -13.30
CA ASN A 90 -7.02 -4.27 -13.84
C ASN A 90 -6.12 -3.67 -14.94
N GLY A 91 -4.80 -3.73 -14.76
CA GLY A 91 -3.84 -3.29 -15.78
C GLY A 91 -3.95 -4.07 -17.09
N LYS A 92 -4.26 -5.38 -17.04
CA LYS A 92 -4.50 -6.19 -18.25
C LYS A 92 -5.78 -5.79 -18.98
N LEU A 93 -6.79 -5.31 -18.26
CA LEU A 93 -8.05 -4.81 -18.86
C LEU A 93 -7.88 -3.44 -19.53
N GLY A 94 -6.79 -2.73 -19.24
CA GLY A 94 -6.48 -1.40 -19.75
C GLY A 94 -7.06 -0.28 -18.87
N GLY A 95 -6.49 0.93 -19.00
CA GLY A 95 -6.85 2.08 -18.15
C GLY A 95 -7.99 2.96 -18.68
N ALA A 96 -8.27 2.93 -19.98
CA ALA A 96 -9.30 3.76 -20.60
C ALA A 96 -10.52 2.91 -21.00
N PRO A 97 -11.76 3.35 -20.71
CA PRO A 97 -12.96 2.70 -21.21
C PRO A 97 -12.92 2.56 -22.74
N LYS A 98 -13.37 1.41 -23.25
CA LYS A 98 -13.50 1.18 -24.71
C LYS A 98 -14.38 2.28 -25.30
N GLY A 99 -13.83 3.07 -26.22
CA GLY A 99 -14.54 4.18 -26.88
C GLY A 99 -14.15 5.59 -26.39
N ASN A 100 -13.29 5.73 -25.37
CA ASN A 100 -12.78 7.04 -24.98
C ASN A 100 -11.87 7.62 -26.08
N GLN A 101 -12.36 8.65 -26.78
CA GLN A 101 -11.64 9.36 -27.85
C GLN A 101 -10.39 10.09 -27.34
N ASN A 102 -10.27 10.36 -26.03
CA ASN A 102 -9.10 10.99 -25.42
C ASN A 102 -7.91 10.02 -25.26
N ALA A 103 -8.16 8.70 -25.30
CA ALA A 103 -7.12 7.67 -25.28
C ALA A 103 -6.71 7.19 -26.68
N ARG A 104 -7.31 7.75 -27.74
CA ARG A 104 -6.93 7.46 -29.12
C ARG A 104 -5.50 7.97 -29.29
N LYS A 105 -4.54 7.06 -29.47
CA LYS A 105 -3.17 7.41 -29.82
C LYS A 105 -3.24 8.32 -31.05
N LYS A 106 -2.87 9.61 -30.90
CA LYS A 106 -2.66 10.49 -32.05
C LYS A 106 -1.66 9.78 -32.96
N LYS A 107 -2.06 9.49 -34.21
CA LYS A 107 -1.12 9.00 -35.21
C LYS A 107 0.01 10.01 -35.26
N LYS A 108 1.25 9.58 -34.99
CA LYS A 108 2.43 10.40 -35.28
C LYS A 108 2.44 10.57 -36.79
N ASN A 109 1.94 11.69 -37.28
CA ASN A 109 2.35 12.17 -38.58
C ASN A 109 3.80 12.63 -38.38
N THR A 110 4.74 11.85 -38.89
CA THR A 110 6.09 12.29 -39.18
C THR A 110 6.00 13.38 -40.22
N GLU A 111 6.07 14.64 -39.78
CA GLU A 111 6.56 15.75 -40.58
C GLU A 111 7.04 16.83 -39.59
N THR A 112 8.35 16.99 -39.58
CA THR A 112 9.14 18.03 -38.93
C THR A 112 8.74 19.40 -39.47
N GLU A 113 8.29 20.32 -38.62
CA GLU A 113 8.50 21.76 -38.83
C GLU A 113 8.77 22.44 -37.47
N GLU A 114 9.96 23.03 -37.37
CA GLU A 114 10.39 23.95 -36.31
C GLU A 114 9.76 25.33 -36.58
N THR A 115 9.12 26.01 -35.62
CA THR A 115 9.63 27.09 -34.74
C THR A 115 8.37 27.90 -34.35
N SER A 116 8.20 28.52 -33.18
CA SER A 116 8.91 29.72 -32.74
C SER A 116 8.48 30.15 -31.31
N GLN A 117 9.48 30.48 -30.48
CA GLN A 117 9.57 31.57 -29.48
C GLN A 117 8.61 31.71 -28.26
N ASN A 118 9.23 31.49 -27.08
CA ASN A 118 9.36 32.36 -25.89
C ASN A 118 8.21 32.63 -24.88
N ASN A 119 8.36 31.96 -23.72
CA ASN A 119 8.47 32.49 -22.33
C ASN A 119 7.21 33.00 -21.56
N PRO A 120 7.22 33.04 -20.21
CA PRO A 120 6.22 32.36 -19.37
C PRO A 120 5.77 33.24 -18.19
N ASN A 121 4.63 33.92 -18.23
CA ASN A 121 4.08 34.50 -17.00
C ASN A 121 2.62 34.89 -17.17
N ASN A 122 1.73 34.11 -16.56
CA ASN A 122 0.84 34.73 -15.59
C ASN A 122 0.50 33.73 -14.48
N ARG A 123 1.13 33.93 -13.33
CA ARG A 123 0.73 33.37 -12.06
C ARG A 123 -0.33 34.31 -11.50
N ALA A 124 -1.53 33.80 -11.21
CA ALA A 124 -2.10 33.77 -9.85
C ALA A 124 -3.62 33.54 -9.86
N VAL A 125 -4.06 32.89 -8.77
CA VAL A 125 -5.41 32.88 -8.15
C VAL A 125 -6.59 32.36 -8.99
N ASP A 126 -7.56 31.60 -8.49
CA ASP A 126 -8.06 31.30 -7.14
C ASP A 126 -8.92 30.02 -7.27
N PHE A 127 -8.93 29.13 -6.27
CA PHE A 127 -10.06 28.21 -6.11
C PHE A 127 -10.40 28.10 -4.63
N SER A 128 -11.09 29.13 -4.17
CA SER A 128 -11.95 29.09 -3.00
C SER A 128 -13.08 28.05 -3.21
N THR A 129 -13.14 27.14 -2.25
CA THR A 129 -14.28 26.37 -1.72
C THR A 129 -15.63 26.41 -2.46
N GLU A 130 -16.12 25.23 -2.87
CA GLU A 130 -17.44 24.64 -2.55
C GLU A 130 -17.92 23.70 -3.67
N THR A 131 -17.97 22.38 -3.42
CA THR A 131 -19.10 21.56 -3.92
C THR A 131 -19.24 20.26 -3.11
N THR A 132 -19.89 20.35 -1.97
CA THR A 132 -20.41 19.22 -1.19
C THR A 132 -21.71 18.70 -1.82
N GLU A 133 -21.68 18.06 -2.99
CA GLU A 133 -22.88 17.44 -3.58
C GLU A 133 -22.62 16.04 -4.20
N GLY A 134 -21.39 15.51 -4.10
CA GLY A 134 -21.00 14.23 -4.72
C GLY A 134 -21.26 12.96 -3.90
N LEU A 135 -21.46 13.04 -2.58
CA LEU A 135 -21.44 11.86 -1.70
C LEU A 135 -22.82 11.27 -1.32
N LYS A 136 -23.96 11.86 -1.71
CA LYS A 136 -25.29 11.37 -1.26
C LYS A 136 -25.95 10.31 -2.15
N LYS A 137 -25.37 9.93 -3.30
CA LYS A 137 -26.01 9.00 -4.24
C LYS A 137 -25.64 7.51 -4.10
N GLN A 138 -24.76 7.13 -3.16
CA GLN A 138 -24.46 5.71 -2.89
C GLN A 138 -24.94 5.20 -1.52
N ALA A 139 -25.65 6.02 -0.73
CA ALA A 139 -26.23 5.57 0.55
C ALA A 139 -27.67 5.03 0.41
N LYS A 140 -28.39 5.34 -0.68
CA LYS A 140 -29.83 5.04 -0.80
C LYS A 140 -30.18 3.69 -1.44
N THR A 141 -29.19 2.88 -1.83
CA THR A 141 -29.43 1.57 -2.48
C THR A 141 -29.21 0.38 -1.56
N THR A 142 -28.69 0.58 -0.34
CA THR A 142 -28.39 -0.54 0.59
C THR A 142 -29.44 -0.73 1.68
N GLU A 143 -30.30 0.27 1.96
CA GLU A 143 -31.36 0.12 2.98
C GLU A 143 -32.51 -0.80 2.51
N ASN A 144 -32.80 -0.85 1.20
CA ASN A 144 -33.88 -1.70 0.66
C ASN A 144 -33.56 -3.21 0.63
N ASN A 145 -32.35 -3.64 1.01
CA ASN A 145 -31.97 -5.06 1.00
C ASN A 145 -31.76 -5.66 2.39
N ILE A 146 -32.05 -4.92 3.46
CA ILE A 146 -32.04 -5.45 4.83
C ILE A 146 -33.45 -5.91 5.24
N ASP A 147 -34.50 -5.23 4.77
CA ASP A 147 -35.90 -5.58 5.11
C ASP A 147 -36.42 -6.88 4.46
N MET A 148 -35.74 -7.44 3.46
CA MET A 148 -36.17 -8.69 2.83
C MET A 148 -35.62 -9.95 3.51
N ILE A 149 -34.60 -9.83 4.37
CA ILE A 149 -33.94 -10.99 5.01
C ILE A 149 -34.60 -11.34 6.35
N CYS A 150 -35.33 -10.41 6.97
CA CYS A 150 -35.91 -10.62 8.31
C CYS A 150 -37.31 -11.27 8.33
N ASN A 151 -37.93 -11.59 7.18
CA ASN A 151 -39.29 -12.16 7.14
C ASN A 151 -39.37 -13.68 6.88
N ASP A 152 -38.25 -14.37 6.65
CA ASP A 152 -38.23 -15.83 6.42
C ASP A 152 -37.76 -16.65 7.64
N MET A 153 -37.80 -16.05 8.83
CA MET A 153 -37.50 -16.73 10.09
C MET A 153 -38.59 -16.46 11.15
N ILE A 154 -39.81 -16.90 10.85
CA ILE A 154 -40.87 -17.20 11.85
C ILE A 154 -41.49 -18.55 11.49
#